data_AF-A0A9E7MA52-F1
#
_entry.id   AF-A0A9E7MA52-F1
#
_cell.length_a   1.000
_cell.length_b   1.000
_cell.length_c   1.000
_cell.angle_alpha   90.00
_cell.angle_beta   90.00
_cell.angle_gamma   90.00
#
_symmetry.space_group_name_H-M   'P 1'
#
loop_
_entity.id
_entity.type
_entity.pdbx_description
1 polymer ?
#
loop_
_entity_poly.entity_id
_entity_poly.type
_entity_poly.pdbx_seq_one_letter_code
_entity_poly.pdbx_strand_id
1 'polypeptide(L)'
;METDLLTPKERYNGVVLIGVRKNEIVEFIKVYAENKDLAKELLEQFLYEKGIHPADFVVVDQGYESVEGKEIISTRTESELSAFLARFGLRLLSNGVLYLQGKREIYQITSVSQDLLEEIKARTEKTVGMELKEEPLRVDLDEINLPESIKEKLKPLELMEDALIINYAELPISKILKSVTKGAVKIPESIKIGNFTVKIFDEDLHEVIAKNKGEILIKPPVIVWDGYIDSMEDFEFQPLNDSIYNAPLFLKACKGFLILQEPPLELLEKLSRIKEKGFLKLKGKVAKIKERFTIIVDTKNPTKYDGIMLPIKIKLPSLENKEMKEILEKEIGLEIPLEILEEIPTKYRTFKGIITLVKLFNRLQSKRPEKEPIELLKEALSLFLGEDK
;
A
#
# COMPACT_ATOMS: atom_id res chain seq x y z
N MET A 1 -23.76 15.88 46.34
CA MET A 1 -22.69 14.87 46.34
C MET A 1 -21.58 15.42 45.48
N GLU A 2 -20.43 15.72 46.06
CA GLU A 2 -19.27 16.26 45.36
C GLU A 2 -18.70 15.20 44.41
N THR A 3 -19.16 15.23 43.16
CA THR A 3 -18.57 14.47 42.05
C THR A 3 -17.38 15.26 41.53
N ASP A 4 -16.23 15.08 42.19
CA ASP A 4 -14.95 15.57 41.67
C ASP A 4 -14.64 14.82 40.37
N LEU A 5 -14.96 15.44 39.23
CA LEU A 5 -14.81 14.87 37.91
C LEU A 5 -13.33 14.66 37.56
N LEU A 6 -12.41 15.17 38.38
CA LEU A 6 -10.97 15.22 38.14
C LEU A 6 -10.18 14.14 38.89
N THR A 7 -10.80 13.43 39.84
CA THR A 7 -10.10 12.31 40.50
C THR A 7 -10.07 11.09 39.57
N PRO A 8 -8.88 10.53 39.25
CA PRO A 8 -8.76 9.29 38.49
C PRO A 8 -9.46 8.13 39.20
N LYS A 9 -10.52 7.59 38.60
CA LYS A 9 -11.28 6.44 39.11
C LYS A 9 -11.74 5.53 37.98
N GLU A 10 -12.24 4.35 38.34
CA GLU A 10 -12.96 3.49 37.40
C GLU A 10 -14.31 4.12 37.03
N ARG A 11 -14.65 4.09 35.75
CA ARG A 11 -15.86 4.71 35.19
C ARG A 11 -16.56 3.74 34.24
N TYR A 12 -17.87 3.89 34.11
CA TYR A 12 -18.70 2.98 33.31
C TYR A 12 -19.59 3.70 32.29
N ASN A 13 -19.83 5.00 32.49
CA ASN A 13 -20.74 5.80 31.67
C ASN A 13 -20.02 6.91 30.87
N GLY A 14 -18.84 7.35 31.30
CA GLY A 14 -18.03 8.29 30.52
C GLY A 14 -16.67 8.58 31.13
N VAL A 15 -15.76 9.13 30.32
CA VAL A 15 -14.40 9.52 30.73
C VAL A 15 -13.98 10.77 29.95
N VAL A 16 -13.18 11.61 30.60
CA VAL A 16 -12.59 12.82 30.02
C VAL A 16 -11.09 12.63 29.92
N LEU A 17 -10.59 12.72 28.70
CA LEU A 17 -9.19 12.74 28.33
C LEU A 17 -8.79 14.17 28.00
N ILE A 18 -7.62 14.60 28.47
CA ILE A 18 -7.12 15.96 28.24
C ILE A 18 -5.68 15.95 27.77
N GLY A 19 -5.35 16.84 26.84
CA GLY A 19 -3.98 17.12 26.42
C GLY A 19 -3.50 18.41 27.10
N VAL A 20 -2.42 18.30 27.86
CA VAL A 20 -1.93 19.39 28.71
C VAL A 20 -0.47 19.72 28.38
N ARG A 21 -0.11 21.00 28.30
CA ARG A 21 1.28 21.45 28.15
C ARG A 21 2.09 21.28 29.44
N LYS A 22 3.41 21.49 29.35
CA LYS A 22 4.32 21.45 30.51
C LYS A 22 4.00 22.48 31.61
N ASN A 23 3.35 23.58 31.26
CA ASN A 23 2.89 24.63 32.18
C ASN A 23 1.44 24.40 32.66
N GLU A 24 0.91 23.19 32.53
CA GLU A 24 -0.42 22.77 33.00
C GLU A 24 -1.62 23.41 32.27
N ILE A 25 -1.38 24.11 31.14
CA ILE A 25 -2.46 24.61 30.29
C ILE A 25 -3.11 23.45 29.52
N VAL A 26 -4.44 23.34 29.64
CA VAL A 26 -5.26 22.40 28.88
C VAL A 26 -5.48 22.97 27.49
N GLU A 27 -5.21 22.18 26.46
CA GLU A 27 -5.27 22.60 25.06
C GLU A 27 -6.13 21.64 24.21
N PHE A 28 -6.42 20.45 24.75
CA PHE A 28 -7.19 19.39 24.09
C PHE A 28 -8.08 18.72 25.13
N ILE A 29 -9.33 18.43 24.74
CA ILE A 29 -10.31 17.71 25.55
C ILE A 29 -11.02 16.70 24.65
N LYS A 30 -11.00 15.43 25.01
CA LYS A 30 -11.82 14.38 24.40
C LYS A 30 -12.69 13.73 25.46
N VAL A 31 -13.99 13.77 25.24
CA VAL A 31 -14.98 13.15 26.12
C VAL A 31 -15.52 11.93 25.42
N TYR A 32 -15.53 10.80 26.13
CA TYR A 32 -16.27 9.60 25.74
C TYR A 32 -17.43 9.41 26.69
N ALA A 33 -18.62 9.13 26.18
CA ALA A 33 -19.80 8.85 27.00
C ALA A 33 -20.78 7.92 26.29
N GLU A 34 -21.69 7.30 27.05
CA GLU A 34 -22.68 6.38 26.49
C GLU A 34 -23.59 7.02 25.44
N ASN A 35 -23.85 8.33 25.55
CA ASN A 35 -24.71 9.07 24.65
C ASN A 35 -24.28 10.54 24.56
N LYS A 36 -24.90 11.24 23.60
CA LYS A 36 -24.62 12.65 23.29
C LYS A 36 -24.85 13.60 24.46
N ASP A 37 -25.94 13.41 25.20
CA ASP A 37 -26.32 14.35 26.26
C ASP A 37 -25.34 14.27 27.43
N LEU A 38 -24.97 13.04 27.81
CA LEU A 38 -23.95 12.81 28.84
C LEU A 38 -22.57 13.33 28.41
N ALA A 39 -22.19 13.15 27.13
CA ALA A 39 -20.92 13.69 26.64
C ALA A 39 -20.85 15.22 26.73
N LYS A 40 -21.97 15.90 26.43
CA LYS A 40 -22.07 17.37 26.54
C LYS A 40 -22.01 17.82 27.99
N GLU A 41 -22.78 17.18 28.86
CA GLU A 41 -22.80 17.47 30.30
C GLU A 41 -21.39 17.35 30.90
N LEU A 42 -20.68 16.26 30.59
CA LEU A 42 -19.31 16.03 31.05
C LEU A 42 -18.32 17.09 30.52
N LEU A 43 -18.47 17.53 29.27
CA LEU A 43 -17.64 18.58 28.69
C LEU A 43 -17.90 19.94 29.37
N GLU A 44 -19.17 20.32 29.51
CA GLU A 44 -19.58 21.58 30.15
C GLU A 44 -19.14 21.63 31.61
N GLN A 45 -19.33 20.54 32.35
CA GLN A 45 -18.88 20.43 33.74
C GLN A 45 -17.37 20.53 33.85
N PHE A 46 -16.61 19.86 32.97
CA PHE A 46 -15.15 19.95 32.98
C PHE A 46 -14.65 21.38 32.72
N LEU A 47 -15.23 22.08 31.72
CA LEU A 47 -14.88 23.46 31.41
C LEU A 47 -15.16 24.39 32.61
N TYR A 48 -16.32 24.22 33.25
CA TYR A 48 -16.69 24.97 34.44
C TYR A 48 -15.72 24.74 35.62
N GLU A 49 -15.42 23.48 35.94
CA GLU A 49 -14.52 23.12 37.05
C GLU A 49 -13.07 23.60 36.82
N LYS A 50 -12.63 23.71 35.56
CA LYS A 50 -11.31 24.23 35.20
C LYS A 50 -11.27 25.73 34.98
N GLY A 51 -12.39 26.43 35.12
CA GLY A 51 -12.48 27.87 34.86
C GLY A 51 -12.13 28.23 33.41
N ILE A 52 -12.36 27.30 32.48
CA ILE A 52 -12.10 27.48 31.05
C ILE A 52 -13.35 28.08 30.41
N HIS A 53 -13.20 29.18 29.67
CA HIS A 53 -14.32 29.78 28.97
C HIS A 53 -14.66 28.95 27.71
N PRO A 54 -15.92 28.55 27.47
CA PRO A 54 -16.26 27.69 26.33
C PRO A 54 -15.87 28.23 24.96
N ALA A 55 -15.82 29.56 24.79
CA ALA A 55 -15.42 30.20 23.53
C ALA A 55 -13.92 30.00 23.18
N ASP A 56 -13.08 29.68 24.17
CA ASP A 56 -11.64 29.46 23.97
C ASP A 56 -11.38 28.09 23.32
N PHE A 57 -12.41 27.26 23.22
CA PHE A 57 -12.38 25.90 22.70
C PHE A 57 -13.33 25.74 21.53
N VAL A 58 -12.91 24.95 20.54
CA VAL A 58 -13.68 24.64 19.34
C VAL A 58 -13.90 23.13 19.28
N VAL A 59 -15.14 22.70 19.07
CA VAL A 59 -15.45 21.29 18.81
C VAL A 59 -15.03 20.97 17.38
N VAL A 60 -14.09 20.04 17.24
CA VAL A 60 -13.51 19.64 15.95
C VAL A 60 -14.03 18.30 15.46
N ASP A 61 -14.56 17.48 16.36
CA ASP A 61 -15.13 16.18 16.02
C ASP A 61 -16.18 15.78 17.06
N GLN A 62 -17.25 15.11 16.61
CA GLN A 62 -18.30 14.57 17.47
C GLN A 62 -19.09 13.47 16.74
N GLY A 63 -19.51 12.43 17.46
CA GLY A 63 -20.28 11.34 16.88
C GLY A 63 -20.09 10.01 17.61
N TYR A 64 -20.66 8.94 17.08
CA TYR A 64 -20.35 7.59 17.55
C TYR A 64 -19.05 7.10 16.92
N GLU A 65 -18.14 6.62 17.76
CA GLU A 65 -16.86 6.01 17.39
C GLU A 65 -16.95 4.50 17.66
N SER A 66 -16.45 3.68 16.72
CA SER A 66 -16.35 2.24 16.94
C SER A 66 -15.31 1.93 18.00
N VAL A 67 -15.68 1.10 18.96
CA VAL A 67 -14.81 0.57 20.01
C VAL A 67 -14.72 -0.95 19.96
N GLU A 68 -15.02 -1.52 18.79
CA GLU A 68 -14.95 -2.96 18.57
C GLU A 68 -13.51 -3.46 18.81
N GLY A 69 -13.39 -4.49 19.66
CA GLY A 69 -12.10 -5.02 20.10
C GLY A 69 -11.43 -4.28 21.28
N LYS A 70 -12.03 -3.20 21.80
CA LYS A 70 -11.56 -2.52 23.02
C LYS A 70 -12.40 -2.94 24.23
N GLU A 71 -11.74 -3.35 25.30
CA GLU A 71 -12.41 -3.62 26.60
C GLU A 71 -12.53 -2.36 27.47
N ILE A 72 -11.55 -1.45 27.35
CA ILE A 72 -11.46 -0.22 28.13
C ILE A 72 -10.99 0.96 27.27
N ILE A 73 -11.31 2.18 27.72
CA ILE A 73 -10.69 3.42 27.25
C ILE A 73 -9.87 4.04 28.37
N SER A 74 -8.59 4.23 28.12
CA SER A 74 -7.61 4.84 29.02
C SER A 74 -6.49 5.51 28.22
N THR A 75 -5.61 6.25 28.87
CA THR A 75 -4.42 6.81 28.21
C THR A 75 -3.50 5.74 27.59
N ARG A 76 -3.57 4.48 28.06
CA ARG A 76 -2.79 3.37 27.51
C ARG A 76 -3.39 2.79 26.24
N THR A 77 -4.72 2.69 26.17
CA THR A 77 -5.42 2.19 24.98
C THR A 77 -5.53 3.26 23.90
N GLU A 78 -5.49 4.54 24.29
CA GLU A 78 -5.45 5.69 23.40
C GLU A 78 -4.00 6.09 23.03
N SER A 79 -3.21 5.11 22.62
CA SER A 79 -1.78 5.27 22.30
C SER A 79 -1.55 6.17 21.08
N GLU A 80 -2.39 6.06 20.05
CA GLU A 80 -2.35 6.90 18.86
C GLU A 80 -2.65 8.37 19.19
N LEU A 81 -3.68 8.61 20.01
CA LEU A 81 -4.01 9.94 20.53
C LEU A 81 -2.85 10.51 21.36
N SER A 82 -2.25 9.70 22.22
CA SER A 82 -1.09 10.09 23.02
C SER A 82 0.10 10.47 22.12
N ALA A 83 0.38 9.70 21.07
CA ALA A 83 1.46 9.99 20.11
C ALA A 83 1.16 11.23 19.26
N PHE A 84 -0.10 11.47 18.91
CA PHE A 84 -0.53 12.69 18.24
C PHE A 84 -0.28 13.92 19.11
N LEU A 85 -0.77 13.93 20.34
CA LEU A 85 -0.62 15.06 21.27
C LEU A 85 0.85 15.32 21.64
N ALA A 86 1.65 14.27 21.81
CA ALA A 86 3.08 14.39 22.11
C ALA A 86 3.85 15.19 21.04
N ARG A 87 3.44 15.12 19.77
CA ARG A 87 4.05 15.92 18.68
C ARG A 87 3.89 17.42 18.94
N PHE A 88 2.82 17.85 19.58
CA PHE A 88 2.55 19.24 19.96
C PHE A 88 3.06 19.59 21.35
N GLY A 89 3.85 18.70 21.97
CA GLY A 89 4.37 18.88 23.32
C GLY A 89 3.31 18.74 24.41
N LEU A 90 2.17 18.11 24.08
CA LEU A 90 1.07 17.85 25.01
C LEU A 90 1.21 16.45 25.62
N ARG A 91 0.90 16.36 26.92
CA ARG A 91 0.78 15.09 27.64
C ARG A 91 -0.69 14.73 27.77
N LEU A 92 -1.04 13.53 27.31
CA LEU A 92 -2.37 12.97 27.50
C LEU A 92 -2.58 12.54 28.96
N LEU A 93 -3.63 13.05 29.59
CA LEU A 93 -4.10 12.67 30.91
C LEU A 93 -5.56 12.22 30.81
N SER A 94 -6.02 11.44 31.78
CA SER A 94 -7.40 10.98 31.88
C SER A 94 -7.89 11.13 33.30
N ASN A 95 -9.17 11.43 33.47
CA ASN A 95 -9.85 11.41 34.76
C ASN A 95 -10.31 10.00 35.19
N GLY A 96 -9.88 8.95 34.48
CA GLY A 96 -10.21 7.58 34.82
C GLY A 96 -9.93 6.55 33.74
N VAL A 97 -10.43 5.34 33.98
CA VAL A 97 -10.51 4.25 32.99
C VAL A 97 -11.97 3.96 32.76
N LEU A 98 -12.42 4.02 31.51
CA LEU A 98 -13.78 3.68 31.13
C LEU A 98 -13.86 2.22 30.71
N TYR A 99 -14.67 1.42 31.40
CA TYR A 99 -14.97 0.06 30.98
C TYR A 99 -16.14 0.05 30.00
N LEU A 100 -15.94 -0.57 28.83
CA LEU A 100 -16.90 -0.53 27.73
C LEU A 100 -18.01 -1.58 27.82
N GLN A 101 -17.88 -2.56 28.72
CA GLN A 101 -18.91 -3.57 29.02
C GLN A 101 -19.53 -4.25 27.77
N GLY A 102 -18.70 -4.50 26.74
CA GLY A 102 -19.14 -5.15 25.50
C GLY A 102 -19.88 -4.26 24.50
N LYS A 103 -19.89 -2.94 24.69
CA LYS A 103 -20.40 -1.99 23.71
C LYS A 103 -19.53 -1.99 22.45
N ARG A 104 -20.18 -1.86 21.29
CA ARG A 104 -19.51 -1.75 19.98
C ARG A 104 -19.19 -0.33 19.58
N GLU A 105 -19.94 0.63 20.12
CA GLU A 105 -19.85 2.05 19.77
C GLU A 105 -19.99 2.89 21.04
N ILE A 106 -19.36 4.07 21.04
CA ILE A 106 -19.48 5.05 22.11
C ILE A 106 -19.55 6.45 21.52
N TYR A 107 -20.29 7.36 22.17
CA TYR A 107 -20.33 8.75 21.72
C TYR A 107 -19.08 9.48 22.18
N GLN A 108 -18.52 10.30 21.29
CA GLN A 108 -17.37 11.14 21.59
C GLN A 108 -17.60 12.60 21.19
N ILE A 109 -16.96 13.49 21.94
CA ILE A 109 -16.81 14.90 21.59
C ILE A 109 -15.34 15.25 21.78
N THR A 110 -14.71 15.77 20.72
CA THR A 110 -13.34 16.26 20.75
C THR A 110 -13.33 17.77 20.56
N SER A 111 -12.70 18.45 21.50
CA SER A 111 -12.56 19.90 21.52
C SER A 111 -11.11 20.31 21.73
N VAL A 112 -10.67 21.37 21.04
CA VAL A 112 -9.32 21.90 21.11
C VAL A 112 -9.36 23.39 21.35
N SER A 113 -8.36 23.92 22.05
CA SER A 113 -8.20 25.36 22.21
C SER A 113 -7.99 26.05 20.87
N GLN A 114 -8.31 27.34 20.77
CA GLN A 114 -7.99 28.12 19.58
C GLN A 114 -6.49 28.14 19.28
N ASP A 115 -5.64 28.26 20.31
CA ASP A 115 -4.18 28.28 20.18
C ASP A 115 -3.62 26.94 19.65
N LEU A 116 -4.11 25.80 20.15
CA LEU A 116 -3.72 24.49 19.63
C LEU A 116 -4.28 24.28 18.23
N LEU A 117 -5.50 24.74 17.96
CA LEU A 117 -6.08 24.68 16.62
C LEU A 117 -5.24 25.49 15.62
N GLU A 118 -4.75 26.66 16.03
CA GLU A 118 -3.82 27.47 15.24
C GLU A 118 -2.45 26.81 15.11
N GLU A 119 -1.90 26.18 16.15
CA GLU A 119 -0.64 25.44 16.06
C GLU A 119 -0.76 24.19 15.16
N ILE A 120 -1.88 23.46 15.26
CA ILE A 120 -2.25 22.37 14.36
C ILE A 120 -2.34 22.92 12.95
N LYS A 121 -3.10 24.00 12.72
CA LYS A 121 -3.20 24.65 11.41
C LYS A 121 -1.85 25.13 10.91
N ALA A 122 -1.00 25.74 11.72
CA ALA A 122 0.30 26.29 11.34
C ALA A 122 1.35 25.19 11.10
N ARG A 123 1.30 24.06 11.81
CA ARG A 123 2.14 22.89 11.52
C ARG A 123 1.62 22.12 10.32
N THR A 124 0.30 21.95 10.20
CA THR A 124 -0.33 21.46 8.98
C THR A 124 0.03 22.38 7.82
N GLU A 125 0.04 23.71 7.99
CA GLU A 125 0.40 24.71 6.98
C GLU A 125 1.90 24.77 6.68
N LYS A 126 2.79 24.59 7.66
CA LYS A 126 4.23 24.36 7.44
C LYS A 126 4.51 23.01 6.74
N THR A 127 3.60 22.04 6.88
CA THR A 127 3.62 20.79 6.10
C THR A 127 2.99 20.99 4.71
N VAL A 128 2.04 21.92 4.56
CA VAL A 128 1.39 22.32 3.30
C VAL A 128 2.28 23.24 2.46
N GLY A 129 3.26 23.93 3.07
CA GLY A 129 4.26 24.76 2.40
C GLY A 129 5.54 24.01 1.96
N MET A 130 5.70 22.74 2.31
CA MET A 130 6.65 21.89 1.60
C MET A 130 5.97 21.49 0.30
N GLU A 131 6.45 22.02 -0.84
CA GLU A 131 6.20 21.37 -2.12
C GLU A 131 6.48 19.89 -1.92
N LEU A 132 5.47 19.02 -2.12
CA LEU A 132 5.72 17.59 -2.24
C LEU A 132 6.83 17.49 -3.29
N LYS A 133 8.04 17.10 -2.91
CA LYS A 133 9.15 17.15 -3.86
C LYS A 133 9.10 15.84 -4.62
N GLU A 134 8.82 15.93 -5.93
CA GLU A 134 9.00 14.76 -6.77
C GLU A 134 10.48 14.43 -6.80
N GLU A 135 10.77 13.14 -6.68
CA GLU A 135 12.09 12.60 -6.96
C GLU A 135 12.04 11.96 -8.34
N PRO A 136 13.06 12.18 -9.19
CA PRO A 136 13.06 11.64 -10.54
C PRO A 136 12.91 10.13 -10.49
N LEU A 137 11.99 9.66 -11.31
CA LEU A 137 11.72 8.25 -11.47
C LEU A 137 12.92 7.58 -12.11
N ARG A 138 13.42 6.52 -11.48
CA ARG A 138 14.52 5.71 -12.00
C ARG A 138 14.32 4.24 -11.65
N VAL A 139 14.75 3.37 -12.54
CA VAL A 139 14.86 1.94 -12.29
C VAL A 139 16.33 1.65 -12.08
N ASP A 140 16.67 1.06 -10.93
CA ASP A 140 18.05 0.77 -10.55
C ASP A 140 18.23 -0.74 -10.36
N LEU A 141 18.76 -1.42 -11.39
CA LEU A 141 18.89 -2.87 -11.40
C LEU A 141 20.16 -3.39 -10.71
N ASP A 142 21.08 -2.51 -10.33
CA ASP A 142 22.39 -2.89 -9.80
C ASP A 142 22.26 -3.63 -8.46
N GLU A 143 21.34 -3.16 -7.61
CA GLU A 143 21.07 -3.72 -6.27
C GLU A 143 20.27 -5.03 -6.28
N ILE A 144 19.76 -5.47 -7.44
CA ILE A 144 18.99 -6.72 -7.48
C ILE A 144 19.91 -7.92 -7.26
N ASN A 145 19.42 -8.85 -6.45
CA ASN A 145 19.99 -10.18 -6.35
C ASN A 145 19.51 -11.09 -7.50
N LEU A 146 20.13 -10.97 -8.68
CA LEU A 146 19.92 -11.83 -9.85
C LEU A 146 21.25 -12.13 -10.54
N PRO A 147 21.37 -13.27 -11.26
CA PRO A 147 22.50 -13.53 -12.14
C PRO A 147 22.71 -12.38 -13.14
N GLU A 148 23.97 -12.04 -13.42
CA GLU A 148 24.34 -10.90 -14.27
C GLU A 148 23.75 -11.01 -15.68
N SER A 149 23.71 -12.22 -16.24
CA SER A 149 23.09 -12.53 -17.54
C SER A 149 21.61 -12.17 -17.62
N ILE A 150 20.89 -12.21 -16.49
CA ILE A 150 19.47 -11.83 -16.39
C ILE A 150 19.35 -10.32 -16.19
N LYS A 151 20.21 -9.72 -15.36
CA LYS A 151 20.25 -8.26 -15.17
C LYS A 151 20.45 -7.52 -16.49
N GLU A 152 21.43 -7.95 -17.29
CA GLU A 152 21.71 -7.37 -18.61
C GLU A 152 20.49 -7.41 -19.54
N LYS A 153 19.70 -8.49 -19.50
CA LYS A 153 18.46 -8.60 -20.29
C LYS A 153 17.38 -7.63 -19.83
N LEU A 154 17.38 -7.23 -18.55
CA LEU A 154 16.40 -6.31 -17.96
C LEU A 154 16.79 -4.84 -18.05
N LYS A 155 18.07 -4.50 -18.29
CA LYS A 155 18.55 -3.12 -18.43
C LYS A 155 17.70 -2.22 -19.33
N PRO A 156 17.12 -2.68 -20.45
CA PRO A 156 16.23 -1.85 -21.25
C PRO A 156 15.03 -1.27 -20.48
N LEU A 157 14.58 -1.89 -19.38
CA LEU A 157 13.50 -1.37 -18.53
C LEU A 157 13.84 -0.03 -17.85
N GLU A 158 15.13 0.32 -17.75
CA GLU A 158 15.58 1.63 -17.25
C GLU A 158 15.16 2.79 -18.15
N LEU A 159 14.88 2.51 -19.43
CA LEU A 159 14.36 3.51 -20.37
C LEU A 159 12.89 3.86 -20.08
N MET A 160 12.19 3.04 -19.31
CA MET A 160 10.79 3.25 -18.95
C MET A 160 9.82 3.35 -20.14
N GLU A 161 10.20 2.75 -21.27
CA GLU A 161 9.36 2.64 -22.45
C GLU A 161 8.51 1.37 -22.43
N ASP A 162 7.43 1.37 -23.21
CA ASP A 162 6.53 0.21 -23.28
C ASP A 162 7.28 -1.05 -23.75
N ALA A 163 7.08 -2.17 -23.06
CA ALA A 163 7.89 -3.36 -23.25
C ALA A 163 7.06 -4.63 -23.41
N LEU A 164 7.53 -5.51 -24.30
CA LEU A 164 7.13 -6.91 -24.36
C LEU A 164 8.21 -7.77 -23.69
N ILE A 165 7.87 -8.42 -22.58
CA ILE A 165 8.73 -9.38 -21.89
C ILE A 165 8.24 -10.79 -22.22
N ILE A 166 9.09 -11.55 -22.92
CA ILE A 166 8.89 -12.95 -23.23
C ILE A 166 9.50 -13.77 -22.09
N ASN A 167 8.69 -14.15 -21.12
CA ASN A 167 9.10 -14.62 -19.80
C ASN A 167 9.02 -16.15 -19.62
N TYR A 168 9.84 -16.89 -20.36
CA TYR A 168 9.97 -18.34 -20.17
C TYR A 168 10.65 -18.70 -18.85
N ALA A 169 11.45 -17.79 -18.28
CA ALA A 169 12.07 -17.92 -16.97
C ALA A 169 11.07 -17.88 -15.80
N GLU A 170 9.82 -17.44 -16.03
CA GLU A 170 8.83 -17.13 -14.98
C GLU A 170 9.37 -16.18 -13.90
N LEU A 171 10.22 -15.24 -14.33
CA LEU A 171 10.81 -14.23 -13.46
C LEU A 171 9.69 -13.32 -12.91
N PRO A 172 9.62 -13.06 -11.59
CA PRO A 172 8.55 -12.25 -11.00
C PRO A 172 8.76 -10.75 -11.25
N ILE A 173 8.50 -10.30 -12.49
CA ILE A 173 8.73 -8.93 -12.97
C ILE A 173 8.17 -7.87 -12.02
N SER A 174 6.97 -8.09 -11.49
CA SER A 174 6.31 -7.16 -10.57
C SER A 174 7.07 -6.95 -9.26
N LYS A 175 7.59 -8.03 -8.66
CA LYS A 175 8.38 -7.94 -7.42
C LYS A 175 9.70 -7.23 -7.68
N ILE A 176 10.33 -7.54 -8.81
CA ILE A 176 11.57 -6.92 -9.23
C ILE A 176 11.37 -5.42 -9.38
N LEU A 177 10.44 -5.00 -10.23
CA LEU A 177 10.17 -3.58 -10.47
C LEU A 177 9.77 -2.84 -9.20
N LYS A 178 8.98 -3.44 -8.30
CA LYS A 178 8.68 -2.84 -6.98
C LYS A 178 9.93 -2.58 -6.14
N SER A 179 10.94 -3.45 -6.21
CA SER A 179 12.18 -3.31 -5.45
C SER A 179 13.16 -2.28 -6.04
N VAL A 180 13.17 -2.15 -7.38
CA VAL A 180 14.16 -1.30 -8.08
C VAL A 180 13.66 0.04 -8.57
N THR A 181 12.35 0.21 -8.67
CA THR A 181 11.80 1.51 -9.06
C THR A 181 11.93 2.45 -7.87
N LYS A 182 12.78 3.46 -8.02
CA LYS A 182 13.01 4.51 -7.01
C LYS A 182 12.41 5.83 -7.50
N GLY A 183 12.15 6.71 -6.54
CA GLY A 183 11.59 8.03 -6.77
C GLY A 183 10.32 8.25 -5.97
N ALA A 184 9.71 9.40 -6.18
CA ALA A 184 8.49 9.83 -5.50
C ALA A 184 7.69 10.67 -6.50
N VAL A 185 6.46 10.26 -6.77
CA VAL A 185 5.62 10.87 -7.81
C VAL A 185 4.36 11.43 -7.20
N LYS A 186 3.95 12.60 -7.67
CA LYS A 186 2.65 13.17 -7.29
C LYS A 186 1.58 12.63 -8.21
N ILE A 187 0.49 12.18 -7.58
CA ILE A 187 -0.77 11.92 -8.25
C ILE A 187 -1.88 12.74 -7.60
N PRO A 188 -2.87 13.21 -8.37
CA PRO A 188 -4.06 13.81 -7.78
C PRO A 188 -4.88 12.74 -7.06
N GLU A 189 -5.58 13.11 -5.99
CA GLU A 189 -6.55 12.20 -5.35
C GLU A 189 -7.71 11.89 -6.31
N SER A 190 -8.15 12.91 -7.04
CA SER A 190 -9.17 12.80 -8.08
C SER A 190 -8.98 13.85 -9.18
N ILE A 191 -9.53 13.57 -10.37
CA ILE A 191 -9.58 14.51 -11.49
C ILE A 191 -11.04 14.82 -11.85
N LYS A 192 -11.27 16.00 -12.44
CA LYS A 192 -12.58 16.40 -12.97
C LYS A 192 -12.65 16.15 -14.47
N ILE A 193 -13.69 15.45 -14.92
CA ILE A 193 -14.04 15.27 -16.33
C ILE A 193 -15.44 15.83 -16.55
N GLY A 194 -15.53 17.08 -17.00
CA GLY A 194 -16.79 17.83 -17.01
C GLY A 194 -17.35 17.96 -15.59
N ASN A 195 -18.56 17.45 -15.37
CA ASN A 195 -19.22 17.48 -14.05
C ASN A 195 -18.90 16.25 -13.19
N PHE A 196 -18.13 15.29 -13.72
CA PHE A 196 -17.80 14.04 -13.04
C PHE A 196 -16.48 14.16 -12.28
N THR A 197 -16.42 13.50 -11.13
CA THR A 197 -15.21 13.31 -10.33
C THR A 197 -14.70 11.89 -10.55
N VAL A 198 -13.44 11.73 -10.92
CA VAL A 198 -12.81 10.43 -11.12
C VAL A 198 -11.75 10.25 -10.05
N LYS A 199 -11.92 9.28 -9.15
CA LYS A 199 -10.93 8.92 -8.12
C LYS A 199 -9.76 8.21 -8.76
N ILE A 200 -8.56 8.78 -8.62
CA ILE A 200 -7.31 8.23 -9.15
C ILE A 200 -6.57 7.48 -8.05
N PHE A 201 -6.49 8.07 -6.86
CA PHE A 201 -5.87 7.43 -5.71
C PHE A 201 -6.70 6.23 -5.22
N ASP A 202 -5.97 5.22 -4.78
CA ASP A 202 -6.47 3.92 -4.34
C ASP A 202 -5.46 3.36 -3.33
N GLU A 203 -5.92 3.09 -2.11
CA GLU A 203 -5.08 2.67 -0.98
C GLU A 203 -4.53 1.25 -1.16
N ASP A 204 -5.18 0.41 -1.97
CA ASP A 204 -4.74 -0.96 -2.23
C ASP A 204 -3.65 -1.01 -3.31
N LEU A 205 -3.58 0.02 -4.16
CA LEU A 205 -2.68 0.07 -5.32
C LEU A 205 -1.52 1.05 -5.15
N HIS A 206 -1.63 2.04 -4.27
CA HIS A 206 -0.63 3.10 -4.11
C HIS A 206 -0.01 3.11 -2.71
N GLU A 207 1.33 3.06 -2.67
CA GLU A 207 2.08 3.22 -1.43
C GLU A 207 2.34 4.72 -1.16
N VAL A 208 1.69 5.25 -0.12
CA VAL A 208 1.74 6.67 0.24
C VAL A 208 3.03 7.02 0.97
N ILE A 209 3.73 8.05 0.46
CA ILE A 209 4.86 8.69 1.14
C ILE A 209 4.35 9.87 1.99
N ALA A 210 3.53 10.73 1.38
CA ALA A 210 2.95 11.90 2.03
C ALA A 210 1.64 12.33 1.36
N LYS A 211 0.74 12.99 2.11
CA LYS A 211 -0.52 13.55 1.60
C LYS A 211 -0.52 15.07 1.77
N ASN A 212 -0.93 15.81 0.74
CA ASN A 212 -1.23 17.25 0.78
C ASN A 212 -2.62 17.48 0.14
N LYS A 213 -3.33 18.56 0.45
CA LYS A 213 -4.73 18.78 0.00
C LYS A 213 -4.89 18.59 -1.52
N GLY A 214 -5.52 17.48 -1.92
CA GLY A 214 -5.81 17.12 -3.32
C GLY A 214 -4.66 16.44 -4.08
N GLU A 215 -3.45 16.38 -3.53
CA GLU A 215 -2.27 15.74 -4.13
C GLU A 215 -1.59 14.77 -3.17
N ILE A 216 -1.25 13.59 -3.67
CA ILE A 216 -0.66 12.53 -2.88
C ILE A 216 0.71 12.21 -3.47
N LEU A 217 1.74 12.28 -2.64
CA LEU A 217 3.08 11.81 -2.99
C LEU A 217 3.15 10.32 -2.67
N ILE A 218 3.38 9.52 -3.70
CA ILE A 218 3.42 8.07 -3.61
C ILE A 218 4.75 7.55 -4.11
N LYS A 219 5.09 6.31 -3.74
CA LYS A 219 6.07 5.57 -4.53
C LYS A 219 5.52 5.33 -5.94
N PRO A 220 6.37 5.29 -6.96
CA PRO A 220 5.95 5.03 -8.33
C PRO A 220 5.12 3.75 -8.41
N PRO A 221 3.90 3.80 -8.96
CA PRO A 221 3.01 2.66 -8.94
C PRO A 221 3.56 1.52 -9.81
N VAL A 222 3.52 0.30 -9.30
CA VAL A 222 3.79 -0.92 -10.07
C VAL A 222 2.56 -1.81 -9.93
N ILE A 223 1.63 -1.65 -10.85
CA ILE A 223 0.31 -2.28 -10.84
C ILE A 223 0.35 -3.50 -11.75
N VAL A 224 -0.23 -4.61 -11.29
CA VAL A 224 -0.30 -5.86 -12.04
C VAL A 224 -1.75 -6.15 -12.39
N TRP A 225 -1.98 -6.62 -13.60
CA TRP A 225 -3.25 -7.15 -14.07
C TRP A 225 -2.99 -8.51 -14.74
N ASP A 226 -3.64 -9.56 -14.27
CA ASP A 226 -3.51 -10.93 -14.73
C ASP A 226 -4.72 -11.33 -15.60
N GLY A 227 -4.49 -11.58 -16.89
CA GLY A 227 -5.55 -11.91 -17.83
C GLY A 227 -6.27 -13.24 -17.58
N TYR A 228 -5.81 -14.07 -16.64
CA TYR A 228 -6.53 -15.27 -16.20
C TYR A 228 -7.43 -15.04 -14.99
N ILE A 229 -7.23 -13.96 -14.25
CA ILE A 229 -7.89 -13.70 -12.95
C ILE A 229 -8.74 -12.44 -13.00
N ASP A 230 -8.21 -11.39 -13.61
CA ASP A 230 -8.76 -10.04 -13.58
C ASP A 230 -9.69 -9.77 -14.78
N SER A 231 -10.45 -8.67 -14.70
CA SER A 231 -11.51 -8.36 -15.65
C SER A 231 -11.17 -7.18 -16.55
N MET A 232 -11.70 -7.19 -17.78
CA MET A 232 -11.63 -6.03 -18.68
C MET A 232 -12.36 -4.80 -18.11
N GLU A 233 -13.28 -5.01 -17.17
CA GLU A 233 -13.98 -3.94 -16.45
C GLU A 233 -13.03 -3.04 -15.65
N ASP A 234 -11.85 -3.53 -15.28
CA ASP A 234 -10.82 -2.75 -14.57
C ASP A 234 -10.27 -1.62 -15.44
N PHE A 235 -10.47 -1.69 -16.75
CA PHE A 235 -10.07 -0.67 -17.72
C PHE A 235 -11.22 0.27 -18.11
N GLU A 236 -12.35 0.21 -17.40
CA GLU A 236 -13.49 1.09 -17.59
C GLU A 236 -13.71 1.99 -16.36
N PHE A 237 -14.45 3.08 -16.55
CA PHE A 237 -14.86 3.93 -15.43
C PHE A 237 -15.97 3.24 -14.64
N GLN A 238 -15.67 2.84 -13.40
CA GLN A 238 -16.64 2.17 -12.53
C GLN A 238 -17.41 3.21 -11.70
N PRO A 239 -18.75 3.27 -11.78
CA PRO A 239 -19.53 4.24 -11.02
C PRO A 239 -19.52 3.91 -9.53
N LEU A 240 -19.18 4.90 -8.70
CA LEU A 240 -19.38 4.84 -7.25
C LEU A 240 -20.71 5.50 -6.85
N ASN A 241 -21.07 6.58 -7.55
CA ASN A 241 -22.38 7.24 -7.46
C ASN A 241 -22.66 8.02 -8.77
N ASP A 242 -23.75 8.79 -8.81
CA ASP A 242 -24.19 9.52 -10.02
C ASP A 242 -23.15 10.45 -10.64
N SER A 243 -22.19 10.96 -9.84
CA SER A 243 -21.19 11.94 -10.28
C SER A 243 -19.74 11.54 -9.99
N ILE A 244 -19.50 10.42 -9.31
CA ILE A 244 -18.20 9.95 -8.87
C ILE A 244 -17.93 8.57 -9.46
N TYR A 245 -16.76 8.41 -10.08
CA TYR A 245 -16.29 7.18 -10.70
C TYR A 245 -14.92 6.79 -10.14
N ASN A 246 -14.65 5.50 -10.05
CA ASN A 246 -13.29 5.00 -9.95
C ASN A 246 -12.61 5.08 -11.31
N ALA A 247 -11.34 5.47 -11.30
CA ALA A 247 -10.51 5.50 -12.49
C ALA A 247 -10.22 4.08 -13.01
N PRO A 248 -10.16 3.91 -14.34
CA PRO A 248 -9.54 2.74 -14.96
C PRO A 248 -8.11 2.51 -14.45
N LEU A 249 -7.68 1.25 -14.43
CA LEU A 249 -6.40 0.82 -13.88
C LEU A 249 -5.19 1.52 -14.49
N PHE A 250 -5.22 1.81 -15.80
CA PHE A 250 -4.12 2.52 -16.47
C PHE A 250 -3.92 3.96 -15.97
N LEU A 251 -4.97 4.62 -15.47
CA LEU A 251 -4.83 5.94 -14.85
C LEU A 251 -4.23 5.86 -13.44
N LYS A 252 -4.49 4.77 -12.73
CA LYS A 252 -3.86 4.49 -11.43
C LYS A 252 -2.36 4.18 -11.61
N ALA A 253 -1.98 3.64 -12.77
CA ALA A 253 -0.57 3.38 -13.11
C ALA A 253 0.21 4.60 -13.62
N CYS A 254 -0.38 5.81 -13.61
CA CYS A 254 0.30 7.02 -14.05
C CYS A 254 1.60 7.27 -13.28
N LYS A 255 2.65 7.68 -14.01
CA LYS A 255 4.03 7.86 -13.53
C LYS A 255 4.64 6.59 -12.93
N GLY A 256 4.22 5.42 -13.43
CA GLY A 256 4.77 4.12 -13.06
C GLY A 256 4.51 3.07 -14.13
N PHE A 257 4.36 1.82 -13.69
CA PHE A 257 4.25 0.64 -14.54
C PHE A 257 2.89 -0.04 -14.39
N LEU A 258 2.29 -0.36 -15.54
CA LEU A 258 1.16 -1.26 -15.67
C LEU A 258 1.65 -2.57 -16.30
N ILE A 259 1.77 -3.62 -15.48
CA ILE A 259 2.20 -4.95 -15.91
C ILE A 259 0.95 -5.76 -16.25
N LEU A 260 0.85 -6.18 -17.51
CA LEU A 260 -0.23 -6.98 -18.04
C LEU A 260 0.27 -8.39 -18.29
N GLN A 261 -0.19 -9.37 -17.52
CA GLN A 261 0.16 -10.78 -17.69
C GLN A 261 -0.84 -11.44 -18.65
N GLU A 262 -0.33 -11.93 -19.78
CA GLU A 262 -1.11 -12.56 -20.85
C GLU A 262 -2.37 -11.78 -21.34
N PRO A 263 -2.32 -10.45 -21.53
CA PRO A 263 -3.49 -9.65 -21.83
C PRO A 263 -4.18 -10.01 -23.14
N PRO A 264 -5.52 -9.87 -23.25
CA PRO A 264 -6.18 -9.97 -24.55
C PRO A 264 -5.68 -8.86 -25.49
N LEU A 265 -5.65 -9.13 -26.80
CA LEU A 265 -5.15 -8.18 -27.80
C LEU A 265 -5.95 -6.88 -27.82
N GLU A 266 -7.27 -6.99 -27.68
CA GLU A 266 -8.20 -5.86 -27.66
C GLU A 266 -7.84 -4.86 -26.55
N LEU A 267 -7.33 -5.33 -25.40
CA LEU A 267 -6.87 -4.47 -24.32
C LEU A 267 -5.65 -3.65 -24.74
N LEU A 268 -4.64 -4.30 -25.35
CA LEU A 268 -3.45 -3.61 -25.81
C LEU A 268 -3.78 -2.59 -26.89
N GLU A 269 -4.63 -2.94 -27.86
CA GLU A 269 -5.10 -2.00 -28.88
C GLU A 269 -5.83 -0.80 -28.25
N LYS A 270 -6.68 -1.04 -27.25
CA LYS A 270 -7.37 0.02 -26.52
C LYS A 270 -6.37 0.95 -25.81
N LEU A 271 -5.39 0.39 -25.11
CA LEU A 271 -4.37 1.17 -24.39
C LEU A 271 -3.45 1.94 -25.34
N SER A 272 -3.02 1.35 -26.46
CA SER A 272 -2.24 2.03 -27.50
C SER A 272 -3.01 3.22 -28.07
N ARG A 273 -4.30 3.04 -28.41
CA ARG A 273 -5.15 4.14 -28.88
C ARG A 273 -5.30 5.25 -27.84
N ILE A 274 -5.37 4.90 -26.55
CA ILE A 274 -5.42 5.88 -25.45
C ILE A 274 -4.10 6.66 -25.37
N LYS A 275 -2.95 5.99 -25.46
CA LYS A 275 -1.63 6.63 -25.43
C LYS A 275 -1.39 7.53 -26.65
N GLU A 276 -1.80 7.09 -27.84
CA GLU A 276 -1.70 7.87 -29.08
C GLU A 276 -2.58 9.13 -29.05
N LYS A 277 -3.84 8.98 -28.64
CA LYS A 277 -4.79 10.10 -28.65
C LYS A 277 -4.56 11.04 -27.47
N GLY A 278 -4.14 10.52 -26.31
CA GLY A 278 -3.95 11.31 -25.10
C GLY A 278 -5.25 11.87 -24.50
N PHE A 279 -6.40 11.29 -24.85
CA PHE A 279 -7.71 11.73 -24.36
C PHE A 279 -8.56 10.58 -23.85
N LEU A 280 -9.40 10.88 -22.86
CA LEU A 280 -10.37 9.99 -22.27
C LEU A 280 -11.77 10.51 -22.48
N LYS A 281 -12.72 9.58 -22.63
CA LYS A 281 -14.13 9.91 -22.76
C LYS A 281 -14.92 9.28 -21.62
N LEU A 282 -15.63 10.11 -20.85
CA LEU A 282 -16.58 9.67 -19.83
C LEU A 282 -17.93 10.31 -20.13
N LYS A 283 -18.94 9.49 -20.41
CA LYS A 283 -20.33 9.93 -20.71
C LYS A 283 -20.40 11.12 -21.69
N GLY A 284 -19.61 11.07 -22.77
CA GLY A 284 -19.59 12.11 -23.79
C GLY A 284 -18.68 13.32 -23.52
N LYS A 285 -18.13 13.45 -22.30
CA LYS A 285 -17.14 14.48 -21.95
C LYS A 285 -15.73 13.95 -22.20
N VAL A 286 -14.85 14.83 -22.67
CA VAL A 286 -13.46 14.49 -23.01
C VAL A 286 -12.49 15.18 -22.06
N ALA A 287 -11.48 14.46 -21.58
CA ALA A 287 -10.39 15.00 -20.79
C ALA A 287 -9.03 14.58 -21.37
N LYS A 288 -8.04 15.47 -21.30
CA LYS A 288 -6.66 15.16 -21.72
C LYS A 288 -5.94 14.43 -20.60
N ILE A 289 -5.23 13.36 -20.93
CA ILE A 289 -4.30 12.69 -20.01
C ILE A 289 -2.98 13.47 -20.07
N LYS A 290 -2.53 14.00 -18.92
CA LYS A 290 -1.27 14.75 -18.84
C LYS A 290 -0.10 13.83 -18.51
N GLU A 291 -0.32 12.85 -17.66
CA GLU A 291 0.69 11.94 -17.14
C GLU A 291 0.76 10.65 -17.98
N ARG A 292 1.99 10.17 -18.23
CA ARG A 292 2.21 8.90 -18.93
C ARG A 292 2.26 7.73 -17.94
N PHE A 293 1.98 6.54 -18.42
CA PHE A 293 2.22 5.26 -17.75
C PHE A 293 2.96 4.34 -18.72
N THR A 294 3.77 3.44 -18.17
CA THR A 294 4.55 2.47 -18.95
C THR A 294 3.84 1.13 -18.94
N ILE A 295 3.60 0.55 -20.12
CA ILE A 295 2.96 -0.75 -20.28
C ILE A 295 4.06 -1.81 -20.37
N ILE A 296 3.95 -2.85 -19.54
CA ILE A 296 4.78 -4.04 -19.65
C ILE A 296 3.88 -5.23 -19.92
N VAL A 297 4.02 -5.86 -21.07
CA VAL A 297 3.35 -7.11 -21.40
C VAL A 297 4.25 -8.26 -20.95
N ASP A 298 3.80 -9.07 -20.00
CA ASP A 298 4.49 -10.26 -19.50
C ASP A 298 3.80 -11.50 -20.10
N THR A 299 4.51 -12.25 -20.95
CA THR A 299 3.91 -13.36 -21.69
C THR A 299 4.89 -14.50 -21.98
N LYS A 300 4.36 -15.71 -22.15
CA LYS A 300 5.05 -16.86 -22.73
C LYS A 300 4.64 -17.15 -24.18
N ASN A 301 3.68 -16.41 -24.71
CA ASN A 301 3.15 -16.58 -26.07
C ASN A 301 3.40 -15.32 -26.92
N PRO A 302 4.64 -15.07 -27.35
CA PRO A 302 4.99 -13.83 -28.05
C PRO A 302 4.25 -13.63 -29.37
N THR A 303 3.94 -14.72 -30.08
CA THR A 303 3.29 -14.67 -31.40
C THR A 303 1.88 -14.09 -31.34
N LYS A 304 1.22 -14.18 -30.18
CA LYS A 304 -0.06 -13.51 -29.93
C LYS A 304 0.03 -12.01 -30.20
N TYR A 305 1.20 -11.39 -30.00
CA TYR A 305 1.40 -9.94 -30.02
C TYR A 305 2.24 -9.44 -31.20
N ASP A 306 2.48 -10.24 -32.23
CA ASP A 306 3.32 -9.86 -33.38
C ASP A 306 2.81 -8.61 -34.12
N GLY A 307 1.49 -8.36 -34.08
CA GLY A 307 0.85 -7.17 -34.66
C GLY A 307 0.89 -5.91 -33.79
N ILE A 308 1.40 -5.99 -32.56
CA ILE A 308 1.47 -4.87 -31.62
C ILE A 308 2.90 -4.32 -31.58
N MET A 309 3.05 -3.03 -31.82
CA MET A 309 4.36 -2.36 -31.76
C MET A 309 4.66 -1.91 -30.33
N LEU A 310 5.48 -2.68 -29.62
CA LEU A 310 6.10 -2.29 -28.36
C LEU A 310 7.59 -1.98 -28.61
N PRO A 311 8.10 -0.79 -28.23
CA PRO A 311 9.44 -0.33 -28.58
C PRO A 311 10.55 -1.20 -27.95
N ILE A 312 10.29 -1.79 -26.78
CA ILE A 312 11.23 -2.67 -26.12
C ILE A 312 10.74 -4.12 -26.20
N LYS A 313 11.64 -5.04 -26.58
CA LYS A 313 11.40 -6.48 -26.55
C LYS A 313 12.50 -7.16 -25.75
N ILE A 314 12.12 -7.79 -24.64
CA ILE A 314 13.03 -8.50 -23.73
C ILE A 314 12.69 -9.98 -23.80
N LYS A 315 13.70 -10.82 -24.02
CA LYS A 315 13.56 -12.28 -24.01
C LYS A 315 14.26 -12.86 -22.79
N LEU A 316 13.48 -13.49 -21.91
CA LEU A 316 13.94 -14.22 -20.75
C LEU A 316 13.72 -15.72 -21.01
N PRO A 317 14.71 -16.43 -21.58
CA PRO A 317 14.62 -17.88 -21.76
C PRO A 317 14.56 -18.59 -20.41
N SER A 318 14.15 -19.87 -20.40
CA SER A 318 14.35 -20.73 -19.22
C SER A 318 15.81 -20.67 -18.75
N LEU A 319 15.99 -20.83 -17.44
CA LEU A 319 17.28 -20.72 -16.78
C LEU A 319 18.25 -21.78 -17.29
N GLU A 320 19.50 -21.38 -17.48
CA GLU A 320 20.60 -22.30 -17.67
C GLU A 320 20.95 -23.01 -16.35
N ASN A 321 21.62 -24.16 -16.42
CA ASN A 321 21.97 -24.93 -15.20
C ASN A 321 22.82 -24.10 -14.23
N LYS A 322 23.73 -23.26 -14.76
CA LYS A 322 24.55 -22.36 -13.95
C LYS A 322 23.72 -21.28 -13.26
N GLU A 323 22.81 -20.63 -13.99
CA GLU A 323 21.92 -19.60 -13.43
C GLU A 323 21.00 -20.21 -12.36
N MET A 324 20.41 -21.37 -12.64
CA MET A 324 19.55 -22.08 -11.69
C MET A 324 20.33 -22.50 -10.44
N LYS A 325 21.57 -23.01 -10.61
CA LYS A 325 22.47 -23.33 -9.50
C LYS A 325 22.70 -22.13 -8.61
N GLU A 326 23.18 -21.03 -9.18
CA GLU A 326 23.51 -19.80 -8.45
C GLU A 326 22.32 -19.30 -7.61
N ILE A 327 21.12 -19.28 -8.21
CA ILE A 327 19.90 -18.85 -7.51
C ILE A 327 19.52 -19.86 -6.42
N LEU A 328 19.54 -21.16 -6.71
CA LEU A 328 19.12 -22.20 -5.78
C LEU A 328 20.05 -22.33 -4.56
N GLU A 329 21.36 -22.28 -4.78
CA GLU A 329 22.38 -22.29 -3.71
C GLU A 329 22.18 -21.10 -2.78
N LYS A 330 21.83 -19.94 -3.33
CA LYS A 330 21.58 -18.73 -2.54
C LYS A 330 20.31 -18.81 -1.70
N GLU A 331 19.24 -19.39 -2.25
CA GLU A 331 17.96 -19.55 -1.53
C GLU A 331 18.03 -20.64 -0.45
N ILE A 332 18.82 -21.70 -0.69
CA ILE A 332 18.94 -22.84 0.23
C ILE A 332 20.10 -22.66 1.23
N GLY A 333 21.15 -21.93 0.85
CA GLY A 333 22.36 -21.75 1.66
C GLY A 333 23.29 -22.96 1.65
N LEU A 334 23.28 -23.75 0.57
CA LEU A 334 24.09 -24.97 0.40
C LEU A 334 24.79 -24.97 -0.96
N GLU A 335 25.96 -25.57 -1.03
CA GLU A 335 26.63 -25.84 -2.30
C GLU A 335 25.98 -27.05 -3.00
N ILE A 336 25.60 -26.88 -4.26
CA ILE A 336 24.81 -27.86 -5.02
C ILE A 336 25.64 -28.35 -6.22
N PRO A 337 25.95 -29.66 -6.30
CA PRO A 337 26.58 -30.25 -7.48
C PRO A 337 25.74 -30.02 -8.75
N LEU A 338 26.40 -29.66 -9.86
CA LEU A 338 25.70 -29.35 -11.12
C LEU A 338 24.94 -30.56 -11.66
N GLU A 339 25.45 -31.76 -11.40
CA GLU A 339 24.90 -33.04 -11.83
C GLU A 339 23.45 -33.23 -11.35
N ILE A 340 23.12 -32.73 -10.15
CA ILE A 340 21.75 -32.79 -9.60
C ILE A 340 20.78 -31.95 -10.44
N LEU A 341 21.26 -30.86 -11.04
CA LEU A 341 20.43 -29.93 -11.80
C LEU A 341 20.33 -30.31 -13.28
N GLU A 342 21.25 -31.13 -13.79
CA GLU A 342 21.22 -31.64 -15.16
C GLU A 342 20.01 -32.55 -15.42
N GLU A 343 19.49 -33.19 -14.38
CA GLU A 343 18.28 -34.00 -14.43
C GLU A 343 17.02 -33.15 -14.66
N ILE A 344 17.06 -31.83 -14.43
CA ILE A 344 15.90 -30.95 -14.50
C ILE A 344 15.58 -30.55 -15.95
N PRO A 345 14.41 -30.96 -16.49
CA PRO A 345 13.97 -30.55 -17.81
C PRO A 345 13.90 -29.02 -17.95
N THR A 346 14.26 -28.48 -19.12
CA THR A 346 14.23 -27.03 -19.44
C THR A 346 12.92 -26.35 -19.06
N LYS A 347 11.78 -27.02 -19.24
CA LYS A 347 10.46 -26.48 -18.90
C LYS A 347 10.25 -26.19 -17.40
N TYR A 348 11.06 -26.78 -16.53
CA TYR A 348 11.02 -26.58 -15.08
C TYR A 348 12.19 -25.73 -14.55
N ARG A 349 13.15 -25.37 -15.42
CA ARG A 349 14.26 -24.47 -15.08
C ARG A 349 13.77 -23.01 -15.09
N THR A 350 12.96 -22.68 -14.10
CA THR A 350 12.30 -21.37 -13.96
C THR A 350 12.38 -20.87 -12.52
N PHE A 351 12.18 -19.56 -12.29
CA PHE A 351 12.12 -19.01 -10.93
C PHE A 351 10.99 -19.62 -10.10
N LYS A 352 9.83 -19.89 -10.72
CA LYS A 352 8.73 -20.59 -10.05
C LYS A 352 9.11 -22.03 -9.71
N GLY A 353 9.83 -22.71 -10.61
CA GLY A 353 10.40 -24.03 -10.36
C GLY A 353 11.32 -24.04 -9.14
N ILE A 354 12.28 -23.10 -9.09
CA ILE A 354 13.18 -22.90 -7.94
C ILE A 354 12.38 -22.67 -6.66
N ILE A 355 11.44 -21.71 -6.64
CA ILE A 355 10.64 -21.41 -5.45
C ILE A 355 9.88 -22.65 -4.97
N THR A 356 9.37 -23.47 -5.90
CA THR A 356 8.64 -24.70 -5.57
C THR A 356 9.58 -25.74 -4.96
N LEU A 357 10.77 -25.93 -5.56
CA LEU A 357 11.79 -26.84 -5.07
C LEU A 357 12.30 -26.44 -3.67
N VAL A 358 12.59 -25.14 -3.46
CA VAL A 358 13.02 -24.59 -2.16
C VAL A 358 11.95 -24.84 -1.09
N LYS A 359 10.66 -24.62 -1.42
CA LYS A 359 9.55 -24.92 -0.49
C LYS A 359 9.46 -26.40 -0.15
N LEU A 360 9.67 -27.29 -1.12
CA LEU A 360 9.66 -28.74 -0.89
C LEU A 360 10.84 -29.16 -0.02
N PHE A 361 12.04 -28.70 -0.35
CA PHE A 361 13.25 -28.93 0.44
C PHE A 361 13.08 -28.50 1.89
N ASN A 362 12.65 -27.25 2.14
CA ASN A 362 12.45 -26.73 3.51
C ASN A 362 11.40 -27.53 4.29
N ARG A 363 10.36 -28.06 3.61
CA ARG A 363 9.35 -28.93 4.22
C ARG A 363 9.90 -30.31 4.58
N LEU A 364 10.81 -30.87 3.77
CA LEU A 364 11.46 -32.13 4.09
C LEU A 364 12.47 -31.96 5.23
N GLN A 365 13.28 -30.91 5.18
CA GLN A 365 14.28 -30.60 6.21
C GLN A 365 13.65 -30.34 7.58
N SER A 366 12.52 -29.62 7.63
CA SER A 366 11.79 -29.41 8.90
C SER A 366 11.18 -30.69 9.48
N LYS A 367 10.88 -31.68 8.65
CA LYS A 367 10.33 -32.98 9.10
C LYS A 367 11.40 -34.02 9.43
N ARG A 368 12.60 -33.89 8.85
CA ARG A 368 13.71 -34.84 8.94
C ARG A 368 15.03 -34.09 9.11
N PRO A 369 15.21 -33.34 10.22
CA PRO A 369 16.40 -32.50 10.43
C PRO A 369 17.71 -33.30 10.54
N GLU A 370 17.63 -34.59 10.86
CA GLU A 370 18.75 -35.51 10.99
C GLU A 370 19.33 -35.99 9.65
N LYS A 371 18.57 -35.83 8.55
CA LYS A 371 18.97 -36.30 7.23
C LYS A 371 19.94 -35.34 6.56
N GLU A 372 20.85 -35.88 5.75
CA GLU A 372 21.83 -35.08 5.04
C GLU A 372 21.14 -34.14 4.03
N PRO A 373 21.49 -32.84 4.00
CA PRO A 373 20.77 -31.87 3.17
C PRO A 373 20.77 -32.16 1.67
N ILE A 374 21.87 -32.66 1.09
CA ILE A 374 21.93 -33.01 -0.34
C ILE A 374 21.00 -34.20 -0.64
N GLU A 375 20.91 -35.19 0.24
CA GLU A 375 19.92 -36.28 0.11
C GLU A 375 18.48 -35.76 0.15
N LEU A 376 18.17 -34.80 1.02
CA LEU A 376 16.85 -34.17 1.08
C LEU A 376 16.55 -33.36 -0.18
N LEU A 377 17.56 -32.71 -0.77
CA LEU A 377 17.41 -31.99 -2.04
C LEU A 377 17.12 -32.95 -3.20
N LYS A 378 17.81 -34.08 -3.27
CA LYS A 378 17.52 -35.14 -4.26
C LYS A 378 16.12 -35.71 -4.09
N GLU A 379 15.70 -35.95 -2.84
CA GLU A 379 14.34 -36.42 -2.53
C GLU A 379 13.28 -35.36 -2.90
N ALA A 380 13.55 -34.07 -2.65
CA ALA A 380 12.69 -32.97 -3.09
C ALA A 380 12.60 -32.89 -4.62
N LEU A 381 13.71 -33.16 -5.31
CA LEU A 381 13.78 -33.13 -6.77
C LEU A 381 12.96 -34.27 -7.39
N SER A 382 13.12 -35.50 -6.93
CA SER A 382 12.30 -36.65 -7.38
C SER A 382 10.81 -36.37 -7.17
N LEU A 383 10.42 -35.82 -6.01
CA LEU A 383 9.03 -35.41 -5.76
C LEU A 383 8.55 -34.29 -6.69
N PHE A 384 9.41 -33.33 -7.00
CA PHE A 384 9.11 -32.20 -7.88
C PHE A 384 8.93 -32.66 -9.34
N LEU A 385 9.74 -33.60 -9.80
CA LEU A 385 9.68 -34.17 -11.15
C LEU A 385 8.57 -35.22 -11.29
N GLY A 386 8.05 -35.75 -10.17
CA GLY A 386 7.06 -36.82 -10.16
C GLY A 386 7.67 -38.18 -10.51
N GLU A 387 8.95 -38.38 -10.20
CA GLU A 387 9.62 -39.66 -10.37
C GLU A 387 9.26 -40.56 -9.19
N ASP A 388 8.53 -41.65 -9.47
CA ASP A 388 8.25 -42.72 -8.52
C ASP A 388 9.58 -43.36 -8.07
N LYS A 389 9.74 -43.55 -6.75
CA LYS A 389 10.90 -44.21 -6.14
C LYS A 389 11.03 -45.68 -6.53
#